data_AF-A0AAU9IN41-F1
#
_entry.id   AF-A0AAU9IN41-F1
#
_cell.length_a   1.000
_cell.length_b   1.000
_cell.length_c   1.000
_cell.angle_alpha   90.00
_cell.angle_beta   90.00
_cell.angle_gamma   90.00
#
_symmetry.space_group_name_H-M   'P 1'
#
loop_
_entity.id
_entity.type
_entity.pdbx_description
1 polymer ?
#
loop_
_entity_poly.entity_id
_entity_poly.type
_entity_poly.pdbx_seq_one_letter_code
_entity_poly.pdbx_strand_id
1 'polypeptide(L)'
;MGCRNSKIIPKLEIDQKVHDVVEKFCLTQSEIRKLWHIYHVIDTDDSGTVSVVEIFRLIKERPNSVIAPYLIEYISDLEKEQGDRLSFVEFVRSIAKYCLLTPPQILKFVFQCIDENRNGTINKEEIMLFLRAERDGKMIFPNNYMKAVELFETQRSDSISWLEFVRLVREVPYLGYPAFRLQTQLRIYTLGTITWSNIARRLIKRKKDEIKKAEEDAIQNQMMQEKIWDMQIKAWDYNDKLAEFEKTFNRKMIRRRTKRLRTSHV
;
A
#
# COMPACT_ATOMS: atom_id res chain seq x y z
N MET A 1 7.81 37.22 29.11
CA MET A 1 7.06 37.22 27.84
C MET A 1 8.09 37.27 26.72
N GLY A 2 8.36 36.15 26.04
CA GLY A 2 9.29 36.11 24.90
C GLY A 2 8.49 36.01 23.61
N CYS A 3 8.62 37.01 22.74
CA CYS A 3 8.10 36.97 21.38
C CYS A 3 8.61 35.70 20.68
N ARG A 4 7.70 34.80 20.31
CA ARG A 4 8.03 33.70 19.40
C ARG A 4 8.32 34.34 18.05
N ASN A 5 9.58 34.36 17.63
CA ASN A 5 9.92 34.63 16.24
C ASN A 5 9.14 33.63 15.37
N SER A 6 8.17 34.11 14.61
CA SER A 6 7.46 33.27 13.66
C SER A 6 8.41 32.98 12.51
N LYS A 7 8.91 31.73 12.45
CA LYS A 7 9.71 31.23 11.32
C LYS A 7 8.96 31.55 10.02
N ILE A 8 9.62 32.23 9.09
CA ILE A 8 9.06 32.52 7.77
C ILE A 8 9.03 31.19 7.02
N ILE A 9 7.83 30.71 6.71
CA ILE A 9 7.66 29.44 6.01
C ILE A 9 7.66 29.72 4.50
N PRO A 10 8.55 29.07 3.74
CA PRO A 10 8.61 29.26 2.30
C PRO A 10 7.29 28.83 1.64
N LYS A 11 7.02 29.37 0.46
CA LYS A 11 5.86 28.93 -0.32
C LYS A 11 6.10 27.49 -0.79
N LEU A 12 5.08 26.65 -0.66
CA LEU A 12 5.12 25.30 -1.22
C LEU A 12 5.19 25.38 -2.76
N GLU A 13 6.27 24.86 -3.32
CA GLU A 13 6.39 24.58 -4.75
C GLU A 13 5.86 23.18 -5.03
N ILE A 14 5.01 23.05 -6.05
CA ILE A 14 4.41 21.77 -6.42
C ILE A 14 5.20 21.23 -7.60
N ASP A 15 6.16 20.36 -7.31
CA ASP A 15 6.86 19.58 -8.31
C ASP A 15 6.10 18.27 -8.62
N GLN A 16 6.64 17.45 -9.53
CA GLN A 16 6.04 16.17 -9.90
C GLN A 16 5.95 15.21 -8.69
N LYS A 17 6.96 15.18 -7.81
CA LYS A 17 6.97 14.26 -6.65
C LYS A 17 5.87 14.63 -5.65
N VAL A 18 5.63 15.93 -5.43
CA VAL A 18 4.54 16.44 -4.61
C VAL A 18 3.20 16.14 -5.27
N HIS A 19 3.08 16.33 -6.59
CA HIS A 19 1.87 15.97 -7.33
C HIS A 19 1.54 14.48 -7.16
N ASP A 20 2.51 13.60 -7.36
CA ASP A 20 2.33 12.14 -7.28
C ASP A 20 1.87 11.69 -5.88
N VAL A 21 2.44 12.28 -4.81
CA VAL A 21 2.02 11.93 -3.43
C VAL A 21 0.62 12.46 -3.12
N VAL A 22 0.28 13.66 -3.60
CA VAL A 22 -1.05 14.26 -3.43
C VAL A 22 -2.11 13.41 -4.14
N GLU A 23 -1.83 13.02 -5.38
CA GLU A 23 -2.69 12.14 -6.15
C GLU A 23 -2.80 10.79 -5.47
N LYS A 24 -1.69 10.11 -5.17
CA LYS A 24 -1.67 8.77 -4.57
C LYS A 24 -2.54 8.66 -3.32
N PHE A 25 -2.50 9.67 -2.45
CA PHE A 25 -3.26 9.68 -1.18
C PHE A 25 -4.58 10.47 -1.22
N CYS A 26 -5.02 10.96 -2.39
CA CYS A 26 -6.22 11.80 -2.53
C CYS A 26 -6.22 13.00 -1.57
N LEU A 27 -5.07 13.67 -1.42
CA LEU A 27 -4.95 14.87 -0.60
C LEU A 27 -5.50 16.07 -1.36
N THR A 28 -6.08 17.02 -0.63
CA THR A 28 -6.48 18.31 -1.19
C THR A 28 -5.33 19.31 -1.10
N GLN A 29 -5.41 20.36 -1.91
CA GLN A 29 -4.45 21.46 -1.85
C GLN A 29 -4.36 22.11 -0.45
N SER A 30 -5.48 22.14 0.29
CA SER A 30 -5.51 22.67 1.65
C SER A 30 -4.79 21.77 2.65
N GLU A 31 -4.88 20.45 2.48
CA GLU A 31 -4.27 19.45 3.36
C GLU A 31 -2.76 19.39 3.13
N ILE A 32 -2.29 19.39 1.88
CA ILE A 32 -0.85 19.40 1.59
C ILE A 32 -0.16 20.69 2.08
N ARG A 33 -0.83 21.84 1.98
CA ARG A 33 -0.32 23.12 2.55
C ARG A 33 -0.23 23.08 4.08
N LYS A 34 -1.17 22.41 4.75
CA LYS A 34 -1.10 22.20 6.20
C LYS A 34 0.06 21.28 6.57
N LEU A 35 0.26 20.19 5.83
CA LEU A 35 1.41 19.30 6.04
C LEU A 35 2.74 20.04 5.79
N TRP A 36 2.81 20.91 4.79
CA TRP A 36 3.98 21.77 4.53
C TRP A 36 4.29 22.71 5.70
N HIS A 37 3.26 23.34 6.25
CA HIS A 37 3.42 24.18 7.44
C HIS A 37 3.97 23.36 8.62
N ILE A 38 3.39 22.18 8.87
CA ILE A 38 3.83 21.30 9.97
C ILE A 38 5.27 20.85 9.76
N TYR A 39 5.64 20.44 8.55
CA TYR A 39 6.99 20.04 8.18
C TYR A 39 8.05 21.09 8.57
N HIS A 40 7.80 22.36 8.22
CA HIS A 40 8.73 23.44 8.58
C HIS A 40 8.70 23.83 10.07
N VAL A 41 7.58 23.64 10.76
CA VAL A 41 7.50 23.91 12.20
C VAL A 41 8.27 22.88 13.02
N ILE A 42 8.32 21.62 12.56
CA ILE A 42 9.00 20.53 13.29
C ILE A 42 10.47 20.40 12.90
N ASP A 43 10.86 20.85 11.70
CA ASP A 43 12.25 21.03 11.27
C ASP A 43 12.89 22.18 12.08
N THR A 44 13.31 21.85 13.29
CA THR A 44 13.78 22.82 14.31
C THR A 44 15.22 23.25 14.10
N ASP A 45 16.00 22.43 13.40
CA ASP A 45 17.39 22.71 13.06
C ASP A 45 17.54 23.40 11.69
N ASP A 46 16.43 23.76 11.05
CA ASP A 46 16.37 24.37 9.70
C ASP A 46 17.15 23.57 8.65
N SER A 47 17.28 22.26 8.85
CA SER A 47 18.00 21.38 7.93
C SER A 47 17.29 21.18 6.59
N GLY A 48 16.01 21.54 6.52
CA GLY A 48 15.14 21.25 5.39
C GLY A 48 14.71 19.78 5.31
N THR A 49 14.96 18.98 6.36
CA THR A 49 14.60 17.56 6.46
C THR A 49 14.14 17.18 7.87
N VAL A 50 13.23 16.22 8.01
CA VAL A 50 12.68 15.83 9.31
C VAL A 50 13.31 14.54 9.82
N SER A 51 13.91 14.61 11.01
CA SER A 51 14.46 13.46 11.73
C SER A 51 13.41 12.72 12.57
N VAL A 52 13.71 11.47 12.96
CA VAL A 52 12.87 10.70 13.91
C VAL A 52 12.65 11.46 15.23
N VAL A 53 13.67 12.17 15.72
CA VAL A 53 13.57 12.98 16.95
C VAL A 53 12.54 14.10 16.81
N GLU A 54 12.46 14.72 15.64
CA GLU A 54 11.46 15.76 15.35
C GLU A 54 10.06 15.18 15.23
N ILE A 55 9.92 13.95 14.72
CA ILE A 55 8.63 13.25 14.74
C ILE A 55 8.20 12.95 16.19
N PHE A 56 9.11 12.50 17.08
CA PHE A 56 8.79 12.35 18.50
C PHE A 56 8.27 13.66 19.12
N ARG A 57 8.92 14.79 18.81
CA ARG A 57 8.46 16.12 19.27
C ARG A 57 7.09 16.49 18.70
N LEU A 58 6.85 16.24 17.41
CA LEU A 58 5.55 16.46 16.75
C LEU A 58 4.43 15.75 17.51
N ILE A 59 4.62 14.46 17.81
CA ILE A 59 3.60 13.66 18.50
C ILE A 59 3.60 13.82 20.02
N LYS A 60 4.46 14.70 20.55
CA LYS A 60 4.67 14.94 21.99
C LYS A 60 4.97 13.67 22.78
N GLU A 61 5.73 12.76 22.18
CA GLU A 61 6.15 11.51 22.82
C GLU A 61 7.60 11.57 23.26
N ARG A 62 7.89 10.85 24.35
CA ARG A 62 9.26 10.67 24.80
C ARG A 62 9.93 9.53 24.01
N PRO A 63 11.24 9.63 23.73
CA PRO A 63 11.96 8.58 23.00
C PRO A 63 12.08 7.24 23.74
N ASN A 64 11.77 7.19 25.04
CA ASN A 64 11.72 5.98 25.87
C ASN A 64 10.29 5.48 26.15
N SER A 65 9.30 5.99 25.43
CA SER A 65 7.92 5.50 25.55
C SER A 65 7.74 4.15 24.86
N VAL A 66 6.69 3.40 25.23
CA VAL A 66 6.30 2.15 24.55
C VAL A 66 5.98 2.30 23.06
N ILE A 67 5.78 3.53 22.57
CA ILE A 67 5.61 3.84 21.15
C ILE A 67 6.95 3.80 20.39
N ALA A 68 8.05 4.09 21.08
CA ALA A 68 9.31 4.40 20.44
C ALA A 68 9.86 3.29 19.53
N PRO A 69 9.86 2.00 19.93
CA PRO A 69 10.33 0.93 19.05
C PRO A 69 9.55 0.88 17.73
N TYR A 70 8.23 1.06 17.79
CA TYR A 70 7.36 1.06 16.62
C TYR A 70 7.61 2.26 15.70
N LEU A 71 7.79 3.47 16.25
CA LEU A 71 8.07 4.64 15.42
C LEU A 71 9.44 4.53 14.76
N ILE A 72 10.46 4.09 15.51
CA ILE A 72 11.81 3.94 14.99
C ILE A 72 11.82 2.91 13.87
N GLU A 73 11.27 1.71 14.12
CA GLU A 73 11.18 0.66 13.12
C GLU A 73 10.41 1.14 11.88
N TYR A 74 9.27 1.81 12.08
CA TYR A 74 8.47 2.34 10.99
C TYR A 74 9.24 3.29 10.08
N ILE A 75 10.04 4.21 10.65
CA ILE A 75 10.81 5.18 9.87
C ILE A 75 12.06 4.54 9.24
N SER A 76 12.69 3.59 9.92
CA SER A 76 13.83 2.83 9.40
C SER A 76 13.46 2.02 8.16
N ASP A 77 12.27 1.40 8.17
CA ASP A 77 11.74 0.59 7.06
C ASP A 77 11.21 1.40 5.87
N LEU A 78 11.24 2.74 5.93
CA LEU A 78 10.84 3.56 4.78
C LEU A 78 11.91 3.51 3.69
N GLU A 79 11.46 3.42 2.45
CA GLU A 79 12.27 3.77 1.29
C GLU A 79 12.60 5.26 1.36
N LYS A 80 13.88 5.55 1.61
CA LYS A 80 14.45 6.90 1.75
C LYS A 80 15.45 7.13 0.63
N GLU A 81 15.38 8.29 -0.02
CA GLU A 81 16.32 8.70 -1.06
C GLU A 81 17.69 9.06 -0.46
N GLN A 82 17.73 9.64 0.74
CA GLN A 82 18.98 10.06 1.37
C GLN A 82 18.95 10.00 2.91
N GLY A 83 19.77 9.10 3.47
CA GLY A 83 20.07 9.05 4.90
C GLY A 83 18.89 8.67 5.80
N ASP A 84 18.95 9.13 7.05
CA ASP A 84 17.97 8.82 8.10
C ASP A 84 17.00 9.96 8.39
N ARG A 85 16.92 10.93 7.48
CA ARG A 85 16.02 12.07 7.55
C ARG A 85 15.03 12.01 6.39
N LEU A 86 13.86 12.61 6.58
CA LEU A 86 12.79 12.62 5.61
C LEU A 86 12.75 13.96 4.90
N SER A 87 12.82 13.94 3.58
CA SER A 87 12.36 15.05 2.74
C SER A 87 10.86 15.28 2.92
N PHE A 88 10.34 16.41 2.44
CA PHE A 88 8.92 16.73 2.56
C PHE A 88 8.01 15.65 1.94
N VAL A 89 8.37 15.13 0.76
CA VAL A 89 7.57 14.11 0.07
C VAL A 89 7.57 12.80 0.86
N GLU A 90 8.71 12.40 1.42
CA GLU A 90 8.82 11.21 2.28
C GLU A 90 8.08 11.37 3.60
N PHE A 91 8.13 12.55 4.21
CA PHE A 91 7.32 12.89 5.37
C PHE A 91 5.83 12.76 5.07
N VAL A 92 5.33 13.38 4.00
CA VAL A 92 3.91 13.27 3.62
C VAL A 92 3.52 11.81 3.34
N ARG A 93 4.35 11.09 2.58
CA ARG A 93 4.12 9.69 2.22
C ARG A 93 4.07 8.79 3.45
N SER A 94 5.01 8.95 4.38
CA SER A 94 5.09 8.15 5.61
C SER A 94 3.91 8.43 6.55
N ILE A 95 3.66 9.70 6.85
CA ILE A 95 2.53 10.10 7.69
C ILE A 95 1.22 9.59 7.09
N ALA A 96 0.99 9.78 5.78
CA ALA A 96 -0.22 9.31 5.12
C ALA A 96 -0.33 7.78 5.16
N LYS A 97 0.74 7.05 4.81
CA LYS A 97 0.77 5.58 4.83
C LYS A 97 0.39 5.05 6.21
N TYR A 98 1.00 5.53 7.29
CA TYR A 98 0.69 5.06 8.64
C TYR A 98 -0.69 5.50 9.11
N CYS A 99 -1.07 6.76 8.89
CA CYS A 99 -2.38 7.30 9.29
C CYS A 99 -3.55 6.62 8.57
N LEU A 100 -3.32 5.93 7.45
CA LEU A 100 -4.35 5.25 6.68
C LEU A 100 -4.38 3.72 6.88
N LEU A 101 -3.47 3.16 7.70
CA LEU A 101 -3.50 1.74 8.03
C LEU A 101 -4.83 1.35 8.71
N THR A 102 -5.37 0.21 8.30
CA THR A 102 -6.50 -0.45 8.96
C THR A 102 -6.02 -1.20 10.21
N PRO A 103 -6.91 -1.55 11.16
CA PRO A 103 -6.51 -2.28 12.36
C PRO A 103 -5.76 -3.60 12.08
N PRO A 104 -6.17 -4.45 11.11
CA PRO A 104 -5.39 -5.64 10.74
C PRO A 104 -4.00 -5.31 10.21
N GLN A 105 -3.85 -4.21 9.45
CA GLN A 105 -2.54 -3.78 8.94
C GLN A 105 -1.62 -3.29 10.06
N ILE A 106 -2.17 -2.60 11.07
CA ILE A 106 -1.39 -2.19 12.26
C ILE A 106 -0.93 -3.43 13.04
N LEU A 107 -1.80 -4.42 13.23
CA LEU A 107 -1.41 -5.67 13.88
C LEU A 107 -0.33 -6.41 13.08
N LYS A 108 -0.43 -6.39 11.74
CA LYS A 108 0.59 -7.02 10.88
C LYS A 108 1.92 -6.30 10.99
N PHE A 109 1.90 -4.98 11.11
CA PHE A 109 3.09 -4.18 11.38
C PHE A 109 3.69 -4.53 12.76
N VAL A 110 2.89 -4.64 13.83
CA VAL A 110 3.40 -5.04 15.16
C VAL A 110 4.06 -6.42 15.09
N PHE A 111 3.45 -7.38 14.37
CA PHE A 111 4.04 -8.69 14.13
C PHE A 111 5.41 -8.59 13.44
N GLN A 112 5.51 -7.78 12.39
CA GLN A 112 6.75 -7.54 11.65
C GLN A 112 7.84 -6.86 12.47
N CYS A 113 7.47 -5.98 13.41
CA CYS A 113 8.45 -5.37 14.33
C CYS A 113 9.07 -6.38 15.30
N ILE A 114 8.41 -7.52 15.55
CA ILE A 114 8.88 -8.55 16.46
C ILE A 114 9.60 -9.67 15.70
N ASP A 115 9.11 -10.03 14.50
CA ASP A 115 9.70 -11.02 13.58
C ASP A 115 10.99 -10.47 12.94
N GLU A 116 12.07 -10.41 13.74
CA GLU A 116 13.36 -9.81 13.37
C GLU A 116 13.99 -10.46 12.12
N ASN A 117 13.89 -11.79 11.99
CA ASN A 117 14.42 -12.52 10.85
C ASN A 117 13.48 -12.57 9.63
N ARG A 118 12.27 -11.99 9.75
CA ARG A 118 11.25 -11.89 8.71
C ARG A 118 10.84 -13.25 8.11
N ASN A 119 10.87 -14.31 8.93
CA ASN A 119 10.54 -15.66 8.48
C ASN A 119 9.02 -15.94 8.47
N GLY A 120 8.21 -15.01 8.99
CA GLY A 120 6.75 -15.12 9.03
C GLY A 120 6.21 -15.78 10.31
N THR A 121 7.06 -16.07 11.29
CA THR A 121 6.73 -16.62 12.61
C THR A 121 7.55 -15.89 13.69
N ILE A 122 7.04 -15.79 14.91
CA ILE A 122 7.76 -15.16 16.03
C ILE A 122 8.18 -16.24 17.01
N ASN A 123 9.47 -16.47 17.23
CA ASN A 123 9.92 -17.36 18.31
C ASN A 123 9.89 -16.64 19.67
N LYS A 124 10.06 -17.41 20.75
CA LYS A 124 10.00 -16.87 22.11
C LYS A 124 11.14 -15.89 22.37
N GLU A 125 12.32 -16.13 21.81
CA GLU A 125 13.50 -15.29 21.96
C GLU A 125 13.28 -13.89 21.33
N GLU A 126 12.72 -13.83 20.13
CA GLU A 126 12.40 -12.60 19.39
C GLU A 126 11.45 -11.69 20.17
N ILE A 127 10.33 -12.23 20.65
CA ILE A 127 9.37 -11.43 21.43
C ILE A 127 9.95 -10.99 22.78
N MET A 128 10.77 -11.84 23.41
CA MET A 128 11.42 -11.47 24.67
C MET A 128 12.50 -10.42 24.47
N LEU A 129 13.27 -10.48 23.38
CA LEU A 129 14.26 -9.47 23.01
C LEU A 129 13.57 -8.13 22.73
N PHE A 130 12.48 -8.15 21.96
CA PHE A 130 11.67 -6.96 21.70
C PHE A 130 11.14 -6.33 23.00
N LEU A 131 10.62 -7.12 23.93
CA LEU A 131 10.10 -6.63 25.21
C LEU A 131 11.21 -6.18 26.18
N ARG A 132 12.44 -6.64 25.99
CA ARG A 132 13.63 -6.18 26.75
C ARG A 132 14.26 -4.92 26.17
N ALA A 133 13.68 -4.34 25.11
CA ALA A 133 14.19 -3.11 24.53
C ALA A 133 14.41 -2.04 25.61
N GLU A 134 15.62 -1.47 25.60
CA GLU A 134 16.09 -0.54 26.62
C GLU A 134 16.49 0.78 25.98
N ARG A 135 16.26 1.88 26.69
CA ARG A 135 16.78 3.19 26.34
C ARG A 135 17.15 3.96 27.59
N ASP A 136 18.34 4.57 27.57
CA ASP A 136 18.87 5.38 28.68
C ASP A 136 18.88 4.65 30.04
N GLY A 137 19.28 3.36 30.05
CA GLY A 137 19.36 2.58 31.29
C GLY A 137 18.01 2.02 31.78
N LYS A 138 16.93 2.16 30.99
CA LYS A 138 15.56 1.82 31.39
C LYS A 138 14.84 1.00 30.34
N MET A 139 14.17 -0.06 30.79
CA MET A 139 13.29 -0.85 29.95
C MET A 139 12.16 0.02 29.41
N ILE A 140 11.92 -0.08 28.09
CA ILE A 140 10.84 0.62 27.41
C ILE A 140 9.49 -0.01 27.78
N PHE A 141 9.44 -1.35 27.80
CA PHE A 141 8.25 -2.09 28.18
C PHE A 141 8.32 -2.49 29.66
N PRO A 142 7.22 -2.35 30.43
CA PRO A 142 7.20 -2.80 31.81
C PRO A 142 7.21 -4.34 31.92
N ASN A 143 7.74 -4.85 33.04
CA ASN A 143 7.94 -6.30 33.27
C ASN A 143 6.69 -7.17 33.16
N ASN A 144 5.50 -6.61 33.34
CA ASN A 144 4.25 -7.35 33.19
C ASN A 144 4.00 -7.81 31.74
N TYR A 145 4.58 -7.14 30.73
CA TYR A 145 4.49 -7.57 29.34
C TYR A 145 5.14 -8.93 29.13
N MET A 146 6.37 -9.09 29.63
CA MET A 146 7.10 -10.35 29.53
C MET A 146 6.36 -11.49 30.23
N LYS A 147 5.88 -11.25 31.46
CA LYS A 147 5.12 -12.27 32.20
C LYS A 147 3.85 -12.70 31.47
N ALA A 148 3.16 -11.76 30.83
CA ALA A 148 1.94 -12.09 30.08
C ALA A 148 2.23 -12.94 28.84
N VAL A 149 3.34 -12.68 28.15
CA VAL A 149 3.79 -13.50 27.01
C VAL A 149 4.28 -14.88 27.48
N GLU A 150 4.98 -14.97 28.61
CA GLU A 150 5.44 -16.25 29.16
C GLU A 150 4.29 -17.17 29.58
N LEU A 151 3.17 -16.60 30.04
CA LEU A 151 1.97 -17.34 30.41
C LEU A 151 1.08 -17.71 29.20
N PHE A 152 1.41 -17.23 28.00
CA PHE A 152 0.65 -17.53 26.79
C PHE A 152 1.01 -18.92 26.26
N GLU A 153 0.05 -19.83 26.25
CA GLU A 153 0.23 -21.19 25.75
C GLU A 153 0.12 -21.24 24.21
N THR A 154 1.18 -21.67 23.53
CA THR A 154 1.17 -21.94 22.08
C THR A 154 0.63 -23.33 21.80
N GLN A 155 -0.05 -23.52 20.66
CA GLN A 155 -0.79 -24.76 20.45
C GLN A 155 0.09 -25.97 20.13
N ARG A 156 1.27 -25.79 19.50
CA ARG A 156 2.12 -26.93 19.09
C ARG A 156 3.51 -26.61 18.52
N SER A 157 4.00 -25.37 18.61
CA SER A 157 5.36 -25.04 18.17
C SER A 157 6.02 -24.03 19.09
N ASP A 158 7.36 -24.04 19.14
CA ASP A 158 8.20 -23.03 19.79
C ASP A 158 8.15 -21.66 19.07
N SER A 159 7.24 -21.52 18.09
CA SER A 159 6.99 -20.31 17.31
C SER A 159 5.52 -19.89 17.40
N ILE A 160 5.28 -18.60 17.28
CA ILE A 160 3.98 -17.94 17.30
C ILE A 160 3.66 -17.58 15.84
N SER A 161 2.71 -18.30 15.26
CA SER A 161 2.18 -17.98 13.93
C SER A 161 1.36 -16.69 13.95
N TRP A 162 1.05 -16.13 12.76
CA TRP A 162 0.18 -14.95 12.66
C TRP A 162 -1.16 -15.09 13.40
N LEU A 163 -1.81 -16.25 13.31
CA LEU A 163 -3.11 -16.48 13.97
C LEU A 163 -2.95 -16.58 15.50
N GLU A 164 -1.89 -17.20 15.99
CA GLU A 164 -1.56 -17.24 17.42
C GLU A 164 -1.19 -15.85 17.94
N PHE A 165 -0.47 -15.05 17.15
CA PHE A 165 -0.17 -13.67 17.51
C PHE A 165 -1.45 -12.83 17.63
N VAL A 166 -2.42 -12.99 16.74
CA VAL A 166 -3.72 -12.30 16.86
C VAL A 166 -4.45 -12.73 18.14
N ARG A 167 -4.35 -14.00 18.55
CA ARG A 167 -4.88 -14.46 19.85
C ARG A 167 -4.12 -13.83 21.02
N LEU A 168 -2.79 -13.83 20.96
CA LEU A 168 -1.93 -13.20 21.96
C LEU A 168 -2.30 -11.72 22.16
N VAL A 169 -2.42 -10.94 21.09
CA VAL A 169 -2.81 -9.52 21.20
C VAL A 169 -4.24 -9.34 21.70
N ARG A 170 -5.14 -10.32 21.53
CA ARG A 170 -6.48 -10.26 22.14
C ARG A 170 -6.44 -10.48 23.65
N GLU A 171 -5.58 -11.37 24.14
CA GLU A 171 -5.40 -11.66 25.56
C GLU A 171 -4.48 -10.64 26.24
N VAL A 172 -3.57 -10.05 25.48
CA VAL A 172 -2.54 -9.08 25.89
C VAL A 172 -2.63 -7.82 25.01
N PRO A 173 -3.72 -7.02 25.08
CA PRO A 173 -3.95 -5.89 24.16
C PRO A 173 -2.87 -4.81 24.18
N TYR A 174 -2.18 -4.68 25.30
CA TYR A 174 -1.11 -3.71 25.49
C TYR A 174 0.16 -4.01 24.69
N LEU A 175 0.28 -5.21 24.07
CA LEU A 175 1.31 -5.51 23.08
C LEU A 175 1.03 -4.82 21.73
N GLY A 176 -0.23 -4.75 21.30
CA GLY A 176 -0.61 -4.09 20.06
C GLY A 176 -0.94 -2.60 20.22
N TYR A 177 -1.48 -2.21 21.39
CA TYR A 177 -1.98 -0.87 21.67
C TYR A 177 -1.00 0.28 21.35
N PRO A 178 0.32 0.18 21.64
CA PRO A 178 1.25 1.26 21.34
C PRO A 178 1.28 1.66 19.85
N ALA A 179 1.16 0.71 18.92
CA ALA A 179 1.11 1.01 17.49
C ALA A 179 -0.18 1.74 17.08
N PHE A 180 -1.32 1.38 17.69
CA PHE A 180 -2.57 2.12 17.52
C PHE A 180 -2.50 3.53 18.12
N ARG A 181 -1.85 3.66 19.28
CA ARG A 181 -1.61 4.95 19.93
C ARG A 181 -0.72 5.83 19.05
N LEU A 182 0.33 5.28 18.43
CA LEU A 182 1.16 5.98 17.46
C LEU A 182 0.32 6.53 16.30
N GLN A 183 -0.54 5.70 15.71
CA GLN A 183 -1.42 6.14 14.62
C GLN A 183 -2.34 7.29 15.08
N THR A 184 -2.89 7.17 16.29
CA THR A 184 -3.76 8.19 16.87
C THR A 184 -3.02 9.51 17.07
N GLN A 185 -1.82 9.49 17.63
CA GLN A 185 -1.03 10.70 17.84
C GLN A 185 -0.63 11.34 16.52
N LEU A 186 -0.17 10.56 15.54
CA LEU A 186 0.15 11.07 14.21
C LEU A 186 -1.07 11.72 13.57
N ARG A 187 -2.25 11.12 13.67
CA ARG A 187 -3.49 11.71 13.14
C ARG A 187 -3.84 13.02 13.84
N ILE A 188 -3.75 13.08 15.18
CA ILE A 188 -4.11 14.26 15.97
C ILE A 188 -3.17 15.43 15.66
N TYR A 189 -1.86 15.20 15.66
CA TYR A 189 -0.87 16.28 15.54
C TYR A 189 -0.56 16.68 14.10
N THR A 190 -1.15 16.01 13.10
CA THR A 190 -1.01 16.39 11.69
C THR A 190 -2.27 17.08 11.16
N LEU A 191 -3.15 16.36 10.47
CA LEU A 191 -4.36 16.91 9.86
C LEU A 191 -5.60 16.81 10.75
N GLY A 192 -5.52 16.13 11.89
CA GLY A 192 -6.66 15.80 12.74
C GLY A 192 -7.37 14.52 12.31
N THR A 193 -8.00 13.83 13.27
CA THR A 193 -8.65 12.53 13.07
C THR A 193 -9.76 12.58 12.01
N ILE A 194 -10.61 13.61 12.05
CA ILE A 194 -11.72 13.78 11.09
C ILE A 194 -11.20 13.92 9.66
N THR A 195 -10.13 14.70 9.46
CA THR A 195 -9.51 14.89 8.14
C THR A 195 -8.95 13.58 7.60
N TRP A 196 -8.23 12.81 8.43
CA TRP A 196 -7.73 11.51 8.03
C TRP A 196 -8.85 10.51 7.70
N SER A 197 -9.97 10.55 8.43
CA SER A 197 -11.17 9.77 8.08
C SER A 197 -11.79 10.21 6.75
N ASN A 198 -11.79 11.52 6.44
CA ASN A 198 -12.21 12.03 5.12
C ASN A 198 -11.29 11.52 4.01
N ILE A 199 -9.97 11.58 4.21
CA ILE A 199 -8.96 11.07 3.26
C ILE A 199 -9.19 9.58 2.99
N ALA A 200 -9.35 8.77 4.04
CA ALA A 200 -9.64 7.34 3.91
C ALA A 200 -10.91 7.08 3.09
N ARG A 201 -11.98 7.85 3.33
CA ARG A 201 -13.22 7.76 2.54
C ARG A 201 -13.00 8.11 1.06
N ARG A 202 -12.23 9.16 0.76
CA ARG A 202 -11.90 9.54 -0.63
C ARG A 202 -11.10 8.44 -1.33
N LEU A 203 -10.16 7.81 -0.64
CA LEU A 203 -9.38 6.69 -1.18
C LEU A 203 -10.24 5.45 -1.46
N ILE A 204 -11.13 5.09 -0.54
CA ILE A 204 -12.07 3.97 -0.74
C ILE A 204 -12.97 4.26 -1.94
N LYS A 205 -13.51 5.49 -2.04
CA LYS A 205 -14.33 5.90 -3.17
C LYS A 205 -13.55 5.77 -4.50
N ARG A 206 -12.34 6.33 -4.57
CA ARG A 206 -11.51 6.25 -5.78
C ARG A 206 -11.26 4.81 -6.21
N LYS A 207 -10.87 3.93 -5.27
CA LYS A 207 -10.66 2.50 -5.55
C LYS A 207 -11.92 1.82 -6.08
N LYS A 208 -13.10 2.15 -5.54
CA LYS A 208 -14.38 1.61 -6.04
C LYS A 208 -14.66 2.09 -7.47
N ASP A 209 -14.44 3.38 -7.74
CA ASP A 209 -14.65 3.96 -9.06
C ASP A 209 -13.67 3.36 -10.09
N GLU A 210 -12.40 3.13 -9.71
CA GLU A 210 -11.39 2.44 -10.52
C GLU A 210 -11.78 1.00 -10.84
N ILE A 211 -12.23 0.22 -9.84
CA ILE A 211 -12.69 -1.16 -10.04
C ILE A 211 -13.89 -1.20 -10.98
N LYS A 212 -14.89 -0.34 -10.75
CA LYS A 212 -16.08 -0.29 -11.60
C LYS A 212 -15.72 0.03 -13.06
N LYS A 213 -14.84 1.00 -13.28
CA LYS A 213 -14.37 1.34 -14.62
C LYS A 213 -13.61 0.18 -15.27
N ALA A 214 -12.74 -0.51 -14.51
CA ALA A 214 -12.02 -1.66 -15.01
C ALA A 214 -12.95 -2.83 -15.40
N GLU A 215 -14.02 -3.05 -14.64
CA GLU A 215 -15.07 -4.03 -14.97
C GLU A 215 -15.83 -3.64 -16.25
N GLU A 216 -16.21 -2.37 -16.38
CA GLU A 216 -16.86 -1.84 -17.59
C GLU A 216 -15.96 -1.99 -18.83
N ASP A 217 -14.68 -1.62 -18.72
CA ASP A 217 -13.70 -1.75 -19.79
C ASP A 217 -13.46 -3.23 -20.17
N ALA A 218 -13.44 -4.15 -19.19
CA ALA A 218 -13.30 -5.58 -19.43
C ALA A 218 -14.49 -6.16 -20.21
N ILE A 219 -15.72 -5.78 -19.84
CA ILE A 219 -16.94 -6.20 -20.55
C ILE A 219 -16.92 -5.69 -22.00
N GLN A 220 -16.57 -4.42 -22.21
CA GLN A 220 -16.50 -3.86 -23.57
C GLN A 220 -15.44 -4.56 -24.42
N ASN A 221 -14.28 -4.85 -23.84
CA ASN A 221 -13.22 -5.58 -24.53
C ASN A 221 -13.66 -7.00 -24.89
N GLN A 222 -14.33 -7.72 -23.99
CA GLN A 222 -14.88 -9.04 -24.28
C GLN A 222 -15.90 -8.99 -25.42
N MET A 223 -16.87 -8.07 -25.38
CA MET A 223 -17.86 -7.91 -26.44
C MET A 223 -17.22 -7.57 -27.79
N MET A 224 -16.14 -6.77 -27.79
CA MET A 224 -15.39 -6.47 -29.00
C MET A 224 -14.69 -7.73 -29.55
N GLN A 225 -14.06 -8.54 -28.70
CA GLN A 225 -13.41 -9.79 -29.11
C GLN A 225 -14.41 -10.79 -29.70
N GLU A 226 -15.59 -10.94 -29.08
CA GLU A 226 -16.67 -11.79 -29.62
C GLU A 226 -17.13 -11.33 -31.01
N LYS A 227 -17.29 -10.01 -31.22
CA LYS A 227 -17.62 -9.47 -32.55
C LYS A 227 -16.52 -9.73 -33.58
N ILE A 228 -15.25 -9.59 -33.21
CA ILE A 228 -14.12 -9.88 -34.10
C ILE A 228 -14.10 -11.36 -34.45
N TRP A 229 -14.28 -12.23 -33.46
CA TRP A 229 -14.35 -13.67 -33.64
C TRP A 229 -15.48 -14.07 -34.59
N ASP A 230 -16.69 -13.53 -34.40
CA ASP A 230 -17.84 -13.76 -35.29
C ASP A 230 -17.57 -13.30 -36.73
N MET A 231 -16.89 -12.16 -36.91
CA MET A 231 -16.49 -11.68 -38.22
C MET A 231 -15.46 -12.61 -38.88
N GLN A 232 -14.49 -13.10 -38.11
CA GLN A 232 -13.48 -14.04 -38.58
C GLN A 232 -14.10 -15.38 -38.99
N ILE A 233 -15.04 -15.92 -38.21
CA ILE A 233 -15.79 -17.14 -38.57
C ILE A 233 -16.54 -16.92 -39.90
N LYS A 234 -17.29 -15.82 -40.03
CA LYS A 234 -18.04 -15.53 -41.26
C LYS A 234 -17.13 -15.39 -42.48
N ALA A 235 -15.96 -14.76 -42.32
CA ALA A 235 -14.97 -14.65 -43.38
C ALA A 235 -14.37 -16.01 -43.76
N TRP A 236 -14.13 -16.87 -42.78
CA TRP A 236 -13.65 -18.24 -43.00
C TRP A 236 -14.69 -19.09 -43.76
N ASP A 237 -15.94 -19.08 -43.31
CA ASP A 237 -17.07 -19.77 -43.97
C ASP A 237 -17.26 -19.31 -45.42
N TYR A 238 -17.13 -17.99 -45.67
CA TYR A 238 -17.24 -17.42 -47.01
C TYR A 238 -16.12 -17.93 -47.92
N ASN A 239 -14.87 -17.90 -47.44
CA ASN A 239 -13.71 -18.37 -48.19
C ASN A 239 -13.80 -19.87 -48.50
N ASP A 240 -14.30 -20.69 -47.56
CA ASP A 240 -14.47 -22.12 -47.78
C ASP A 240 -15.52 -22.42 -48.85
N LYS A 241 -16.66 -21.72 -48.82
CA LYS A 241 -17.69 -21.79 -49.88
C LYS A 241 -17.14 -21.35 -51.24
N LEU A 242 -16.31 -20.32 -51.27
CA LEU A 242 -15.69 -19.82 -52.50
C LEU A 242 -14.74 -20.88 -53.09
N ALA A 243 -13.92 -21.51 -52.25
CA ALA A 243 -13.03 -22.60 -52.65
C ALA A 243 -13.80 -23.84 -53.16
N GLU A 244 -14.94 -24.18 -52.54
CA GLU A 244 -15.81 -25.27 -53.01
C GLU A 244 -16.46 -24.95 -54.36
N PHE A 245 -16.91 -23.71 -54.55
CA PHE A 245 -17.44 -23.22 -55.82
C PHE A 245 -16.38 -23.26 -56.93
N GLU A 246 -15.17 -22.77 -56.67
CA GLU A 246 -14.06 -22.84 -57.64
C GLU A 246 -13.73 -24.29 -58.02
N LYS A 247 -13.66 -25.20 -57.05
CA LYS A 247 -13.45 -26.64 -57.30
C LYS A 247 -14.55 -27.23 -58.18
N THR A 248 -15.82 -26.93 -57.89
CA THR A 248 -16.95 -27.45 -58.69
C THR A 248 -17.02 -26.83 -60.08
N PHE A 249 -16.74 -25.53 -60.21
CA PHE A 249 -16.65 -24.83 -61.49
C PHE A 249 -15.53 -25.43 -62.37
N ASN A 250 -14.33 -25.61 -61.81
CA ASN A 250 -13.20 -26.23 -62.51
C ASN A 250 -13.53 -27.67 -62.95
N ARG A 251 -14.16 -28.50 -62.09
CA ARG A 251 -14.63 -29.84 -62.46
C ARG A 251 -15.63 -29.81 -63.63
N LYS A 252 -16.57 -28.87 -63.66
CA LYS A 252 -17.55 -28.71 -64.76
C LYS A 252 -16.87 -28.26 -66.06
N MET A 253 -15.91 -27.35 -65.99
CA MET A 253 -15.12 -26.89 -67.14
C MET A 253 -14.31 -28.02 -67.76
N ILE A 254 -13.63 -28.82 -66.93
CA ILE A 254 -12.86 -30.01 -67.37
C ILE A 254 -13.79 -31.03 -68.04
N ARG A 255 -14.98 -31.30 -67.47
CA ARG A 255 -16.00 -32.19 -68.07
C ARG A 255 -16.52 -31.68 -69.42
N ARG A 256 -16.70 -30.36 -69.59
CA ARG A 256 -17.13 -29.76 -70.86
C ARG A 256 -16.05 -29.84 -71.94
N ARG A 257 -14.78 -29.62 -71.58
CA ARG A 257 -13.63 -29.79 -72.51
C ARG A 257 -13.49 -31.24 -72.96
N THR A 258 -13.59 -32.21 -72.05
CA THR A 258 -13.51 -33.65 -72.38
C THR A 258 -14.69 -34.14 -73.22
N LYS A 259 -15.91 -33.63 -73.01
CA LYS A 259 -17.05 -33.93 -73.90
C LYS A 259 -16.86 -33.38 -75.31
N ARG A 260 -16.38 -32.14 -75.46
CA ARG A 260 -16.10 -31.54 -76.78
C ARG A 260 -15.05 -32.33 -77.57
N LEU A 261 -14.00 -32.81 -76.91
CA LEU A 261 -12.96 -33.64 -77.53
C LEU A 261 -13.49 -35.01 -78.01
N ARG A 262 -14.47 -35.60 -77.30
CA ARG A 262 -15.09 -36.87 -77.72
C ARG A 262 -16.07 -36.73 -78.89
N THR A 263 -16.74 -35.59 -79.04
CA THR A 263 -17.63 -35.31 -80.17
C THR A 263 -16.90 -34.91 -81.45
N SER A 264 -15.59 -34.66 -81.39
CA SER A 264 -14.73 -34.33 -82.53
C SER A 264 -14.02 -35.55 -83.14
N HIS A 265 -14.34 -36.76 -82.69
CA HIS A 265 -13.76 -38.04 -83.14
C HIS A 265 -14.86 -39.05 -83.57
N VAL A 266 -16.02 -38.55 -84.02
CA VAL A 266 -17.07 -39.32 -84.68
C VAL A 266 -17.33 -38.69 -86.04
#